data_AF-A0A918Q1D3-F1
#
_entry.id   AF-A0A918Q1D3-F1
#
_cell.length_a   1.000
_cell.length_b   1.000
_cell.length_c   1.000
_cell.angle_alpha   90.00
_cell.angle_beta   90.00
_cell.angle_gamma   90.00
#
_symmetry.space_group_name_H-M   'P 1'
#
loop_
_entity.id
_entity.type
_entity.pdbx_description
1 polymer ?
#
loop_
_entity_poly.entity_id
_entity_poly.type
_entity_poly.pdbx_seq_one_letter_code
_entity_poly.pdbx_strand_id
1 'polypeptide(L)'
;MRLNEICSLEPQDIIEVDGIPCFSVNEGNDKHLKTDASRRLIPIHQSLLKMGILEVCGIRQRDGSKKLFPELPRSKNGHYSVEFSKWYGRYSRPLINPLMNEKTDHKLFVCHSYRHCFRDALRDARIDEQLTVALGGWASASKHEVHQNYGRGHSAHHLKEAIDLISYPGLDLDHLLNDR
;
A
#
# COMPACT_ATOMS: atom_id res chain seq x y z
N MET A 1 -0.42 -2.56 -0.89
CA MET A 1 -1.83 -2.25 -1.23
C MET A 1 -2.06 -2.35 -2.73
N ARG A 2 -3.30 -2.43 -3.23
CA ARG A 2 -3.62 -2.25 -4.66
C ARG A 2 -3.61 -0.77 -5.02
N LEU A 3 -3.38 -0.44 -6.29
CA LEU A 3 -3.26 0.97 -6.71
C LEU A 3 -4.50 1.80 -6.37
N ASN A 4 -5.71 1.32 -6.71
CA ASN A 4 -6.92 2.08 -6.40
C ASN A 4 -7.17 2.22 -4.89
N GLU A 5 -6.72 1.26 -4.06
CA GLU A 5 -6.79 1.39 -2.60
C GLU A 5 -5.94 2.57 -2.12
N ILE A 6 -4.74 2.77 -2.70
CA ILE A 6 -3.85 3.89 -2.38
C ILE A 6 -4.44 5.22 -2.89
N CYS A 7 -4.82 5.26 -4.17
CA CYS A 7 -5.32 6.48 -4.81
C CYS A 7 -6.66 6.98 -4.22
N SER A 8 -7.42 6.10 -3.56
CA SER A 8 -8.71 6.45 -2.95
C SER A 8 -8.63 6.74 -1.45
N LEU A 9 -7.42 6.67 -0.85
CA LEU A 9 -7.20 6.97 0.56
C LEU A 9 -7.73 8.35 0.93
N GLU A 10 -8.31 8.40 2.11
CA GLU A 10 -8.82 9.59 2.77
C GLU A 10 -7.93 9.85 3.99
N PRO A 11 -7.83 11.11 4.46
CA PRO A 11 -7.00 11.41 5.62
C PRO A 11 -7.44 10.67 6.90
N GLN A 12 -8.72 10.26 6.97
CA GLN A 12 -9.27 9.46 8.07
C GLN A 12 -8.92 7.97 8.01
N ASP A 13 -8.33 7.49 6.91
CA ASP A 13 -7.86 6.10 6.81
C ASP A 13 -6.49 5.88 7.44
N ILE A 14 -5.79 6.94 7.79
CA ILE A 14 -4.57 6.83 8.59
C ILE A 14 -5.00 6.93 10.04
N ILE A 15 -4.99 5.79 10.73
CA ILE A 15 -5.45 5.67 12.11
C ILE A 15 -4.31 5.18 12.99
N GLU A 16 -4.45 5.39 14.30
CA GLU A 16 -3.54 4.84 15.29
C GLU A 16 -4.19 3.63 15.97
N VAL A 17 -3.45 2.53 16.06
CA VAL A 17 -3.86 1.30 16.76
C VAL A 17 -2.75 0.91 17.70
N ASP A 18 -3.02 0.88 19.00
CA ASP A 18 -2.02 0.59 20.05
C ASP A 18 -0.75 1.44 19.93
N GLY A 19 -0.89 2.73 19.61
CA GLY A 19 0.24 3.65 19.40
C GLY A 19 0.96 3.50 18.05
N ILE A 20 0.47 2.64 17.15
CA ILE A 20 1.10 2.35 15.86
C ILE A 20 0.26 2.97 14.72
N PRO A 21 0.82 3.91 13.94
CA PRO A 21 0.16 4.44 12.74
C PRO A 21 -0.06 3.34 11.70
N CYS A 22 -1.29 3.24 11.20
CA CYS A 22 -1.73 2.22 10.25
C CYS A 22 -2.55 2.83 9.12
N PHE A 23 -2.37 2.30 7.90
CA PHE A 23 -3.37 2.45 6.85
C PHE A 23 -4.53 1.48 7.12
N SER A 24 -5.74 2.02 7.26
CA SER A 24 -6.99 1.28 7.29
C SER A 24 -7.53 1.12 5.86
N VAL A 25 -7.41 -0.08 5.32
CA VAL A 25 -8.09 -0.43 4.06
C VAL A 25 -9.51 -0.87 4.39
N ASN A 26 -10.48 -0.02 4.11
CA ASN A 26 -11.89 -0.20 4.43
C ASN A 26 -12.79 0.04 3.20
N GLU A 27 -14.08 -0.28 3.34
CA GLU A 27 -15.11 0.30 2.47
C GLU A 27 -15.56 1.63 3.06
N GLY A 28 -15.83 2.59 2.17
CA GLY A 28 -16.34 3.92 2.49
C GLY A 28 -17.17 4.43 1.33
N ASN A 29 -17.67 5.66 1.42
CA ASN A 29 -18.65 6.23 0.47
C ASN A 29 -18.23 6.10 -1.02
N ASP A 30 -16.93 6.15 -1.31
CA ASP A 30 -16.37 6.02 -2.66
C ASP A 30 -15.37 4.86 -2.83
N LYS A 31 -15.36 3.91 -1.89
CA LYS A 31 -14.43 2.77 -1.91
C LYS A 31 -15.20 1.47 -1.93
N HIS A 32 -15.03 0.72 -3.01
CA HIS A 32 -15.49 -0.66 -3.08
C HIS A 32 -14.32 -1.61 -2.84
N LEU A 33 -14.48 -2.49 -1.86
CA LEU A 33 -13.61 -3.63 -1.71
C LEU A 33 -14.11 -4.79 -2.56
N LYS A 34 -13.17 -5.57 -3.11
CA LYS A 34 -13.50 -6.70 -3.98
C LYS A 34 -14.10 -7.87 -3.19
N THR A 35 -13.78 -7.98 -1.90
CA THR A 35 -14.19 -9.04 -0.97
C THR A 35 -14.04 -8.55 0.48
N ASP A 36 -14.75 -9.17 1.44
CA ASP A 36 -14.58 -8.90 2.88
C ASP A 36 -13.14 -9.09 3.35
N ALA A 37 -12.42 -10.08 2.80
CA ALA A 37 -11.00 -10.31 3.05
C ALA A 37 -10.07 -9.17 2.61
N SER A 38 -10.59 -8.14 1.92
CA SER A 38 -9.80 -6.97 1.56
C SER A 38 -9.72 -5.93 2.70
N ARG A 39 -10.62 -6.00 3.70
CA ARG A 39 -10.57 -5.14 4.90
C ARG A 39 -9.38 -5.51 5.74
N ARG A 40 -8.48 -4.57 6.00
CA ARG A 40 -7.25 -4.84 6.76
C ARG A 40 -6.61 -3.57 7.30
N LEU A 41 -5.81 -3.76 8.34
CA LEU A 41 -4.90 -2.77 8.89
C LEU A 41 -3.48 -3.08 8.42
N ILE A 42 -2.77 -2.04 7.97
CA ILE A 42 -1.39 -2.16 7.50
C ILE A 42 -0.57 -1.11 8.24
N PRO A 43 0.29 -1.51 9.19
CA PRO A 43 1.18 -0.56 9.85
C PRO A 43 2.04 0.21 8.83
N ILE A 44 2.33 1.47 9.13
CA ILE A 44 3.13 2.31 8.23
C ILE A 44 4.60 1.98 8.45
N HIS A 45 5.30 1.59 7.37
CA HIS A 45 6.72 1.31 7.40
C HIS A 45 7.52 2.53 7.88
N GLN A 46 8.59 2.30 8.65
CA GLN A 46 9.39 3.38 9.23
C GLN A 46 9.90 4.39 8.19
N SER A 47 10.30 3.95 6.99
CA SER A 47 10.74 4.86 5.92
C SER A 47 9.62 5.81 5.47
N LEU A 48 8.36 5.36 5.41
CA LEU A 48 7.23 6.23 5.04
C LEU A 48 6.93 7.26 6.12
N LEU A 49 7.09 6.88 7.39
CA LEU A 49 7.00 7.82 8.50
C LEU A 49 8.08 8.90 8.38
N LYS A 50 9.34 8.52 8.11
CA LYS A 50 10.45 9.47 7.92
C LYS A 50 10.27 10.39 6.70
N MET A 51 9.64 9.90 5.62
CA MET A 51 9.29 10.71 4.44
C MET A 51 8.12 11.67 4.69
N GLY A 52 7.48 11.61 5.86
CA GLY A 52 6.51 12.60 6.29
C GLY A 52 5.06 12.34 5.87
N ILE A 53 4.67 11.07 5.77
CA ILE A 53 3.29 10.72 5.38
C ILE A 53 2.23 11.23 6.39
N LEU A 54 2.58 11.33 7.67
CA LEU A 54 1.67 11.82 8.72
C LEU A 54 1.46 13.33 8.62
N GLU A 55 2.47 14.07 8.20
CA GLU A 55 2.44 15.51 7.95
C GLU A 55 1.54 15.82 6.77
N VAL A 56 1.66 15.05 5.69
CA VAL A 56 0.73 15.12 4.54
C VAL A 56 -0.69 14.88 5.03
N CYS A 57 -0.93 13.84 5.83
CA CYS A 57 -2.23 13.54 6.39
C CYS A 57 -2.78 14.71 7.23
N GLY A 58 -1.99 15.28 8.13
CA GLY A 58 -2.37 16.41 8.97
C GLY A 58 -2.63 17.70 8.18
N ILE A 59 -1.94 17.94 7.06
CA ILE A 59 -2.27 19.02 6.13
C ILE A 59 -3.65 18.79 5.51
N ARG A 60 -3.92 17.57 5.01
CA ARG A 60 -5.19 17.20 4.37
C ARG A 60 -6.39 17.21 5.33
N GLN A 61 -6.17 16.91 6.60
CA GLN A 61 -7.21 17.05 7.62
C GLN A 61 -7.53 18.53 7.88
N ARG A 62 -6.50 19.38 8.00
CA ARG A 62 -6.68 20.82 8.26
C ARG A 62 -7.32 21.59 7.11
N ASP A 63 -6.99 21.22 5.87
CA ASP A 63 -7.57 21.85 4.67
C ASP A 63 -8.96 21.27 4.29
N GLY A 64 -9.45 20.26 5.03
CA GLY A 64 -10.75 19.64 4.79
C GLY A 64 -10.80 18.72 3.56
N SER A 65 -9.64 18.34 3.01
CA SER A 65 -9.55 17.44 1.87
C SER A 65 -10.27 16.12 2.11
N LYS A 66 -11.06 15.70 1.13
CA LYS A 66 -11.75 14.40 1.16
C LYS A 66 -10.85 13.23 0.76
N LYS A 67 -9.69 13.50 0.17
CA LYS A 67 -8.71 12.50 -0.28
C LYS A 67 -7.32 12.89 0.18
N LEU A 68 -6.47 11.90 0.43
CA LEU A 68 -5.06 12.10 0.76
C LEU A 68 -4.31 12.68 -0.43
N PHE A 69 -4.68 12.26 -1.65
CA PHE A 69 -4.17 12.71 -2.94
C PHE A 69 -5.29 13.40 -3.75
N PRO A 70 -5.69 14.63 -3.38
CA PRO A 70 -6.81 15.34 -4.02
C PRO A 70 -6.59 15.67 -5.50
N GLU A 71 -5.34 15.65 -5.97
CA GLU A 71 -4.95 15.84 -7.36
C GLU A 71 -5.36 14.68 -8.28
N LEU A 72 -5.74 13.52 -7.73
CA LEU A 72 -6.14 12.35 -8.50
C LEU A 72 -7.64 12.42 -8.85
N PRO A 73 -8.01 12.50 -10.14
CA PRO A 73 -9.41 12.59 -10.52
C PRO A 73 -10.13 11.24 -10.38
N ARG A 74 -11.41 11.29 -10.01
CA ARG A 74 -12.29 10.12 -10.06
C ARG A 74 -12.70 9.86 -11.51
N SER A 75 -12.43 8.65 -11.99
CA SER A 75 -12.88 8.22 -13.33
C SER A 75 -14.39 7.93 -13.36
N LYS A 76 -14.96 7.86 -14.58
CA LYS A 76 -16.38 7.51 -14.81
C LYS A 76 -16.79 6.17 -14.18
N ASN A 77 -15.85 5.24 -14.04
CA ASN A 77 -16.09 3.92 -13.45
C ASN A 77 -15.87 3.89 -11.93
N GLY A 78 -15.74 5.06 -11.29
CA GLY A 78 -15.58 5.21 -9.85
C GLY A 78 -14.16 5.01 -9.31
N HIS A 79 -13.17 4.67 -10.16
CA HIS A 79 -11.78 4.48 -9.75
C HIS A 79 -10.96 5.77 -9.78
N TYR A 80 -10.06 5.95 -8.81
CA TYR A 80 -9.08 7.05 -8.73
C TYR A 80 -7.74 6.69 -9.38
N SER A 81 -7.49 5.40 -9.62
CA SER A 81 -6.20 4.92 -10.14
C SER A 81 -5.97 5.10 -11.64
N VAL A 82 -7.01 5.43 -12.41
CA VAL A 82 -6.96 5.38 -13.89
C VAL A 82 -5.93 6.36 -14.45
N GLU A 83 -6.04 7.64 -14.07
CA GLU A 83 -5.14 8.68 -14.59
C GLU A 83 -3.73 8.55 -14.01
N PHE A 84 -3.60 8.15 -12.74
CA PHE A 84 -2.31 7.85 -12.14
C PHE A 84 -1.59 6.71 -12.89
N SER A 85 -2.30 5.61 -13.20
CA SER A 85 -1.70 4.49 -13.93
C SER A 85 -1.22 4.90 -15.32
N LYS A 86 -1.95 5.79 -16.02
CA LYS A 86 -1.53 6.32 -17.32
C LYS A 86 -0.32 7.23 -17.19
N TRP A 87 -0.33 8.14 -16.21
CA TRP A 87 0.80 9.03 -15.92
C TRP A 87 2.05 8.22 -15.58
N TYR A 88 1.94 7.25 -14.67
CA TYR A 88 3.04 6.39 -14.26
C TYR A 88 3.61 5.64 -15.47
N GLY A 89 2.76 5.07 -16.33
CA GLY A 89 3.23 4.40 -17.55
C GLY A 89 3.99 5.31 -18.52
N ARG A 90 3.63 6.60 -18.61
CA ARG A 90 4.38 7.59 -19.41
C ARG A 90 5.69 7.98 -18.73
N TYR A 91 5.68 8.13 -17.41
CA TYR A 91 6.85 8.50 -16.61
C TYR A 91 7.90 7.39 -16.57
N SER A 92 7.49 6.15 -16.33
CA SER A 92 8.39 5.03 -16.07
C SER A 92 8.97 4.42 -17.34
N ARG A 93 8.22 4.45 -18.46
CA ARG A 93 8.62 3.80 -19.72
C ARG A 93 9.97 4.29 -20.26
N PRO A 94 10.29 5.60 -20.32
CA PRO A 94 11.61 6.08 -20.74
C PRO A 94 12.74 5.61 -19.83
N LEU A 95 12.49 5.44 -18.53
CA LEU A 95 13.49 4.99 -17.55
C LEU A 95 13.75 3.49 -17.65
N ILE A 96 12.71 2.72 -17.97
CA ILE A 96 12.73 1.27 -17.95
C ILE A 96 13.13 0.67 -19.29
N ASN A 97 12.67 1.25 -20.41
CA ASN A 97 12.96 0.74 -21.75
C ASN A 97 14.45 0.45 -22.02
N PRO A 98 15.41 1.30 -21.60
CA PRO A 98 16.83 1.01 -21.78
C PRO A 98 17.34 -0.23 -21.02
N LEU A 99 16.61 -0.66 -19.98
CA LEU A 99 16.91 -1.84 -19.18
C LEU A 99 16.21 -3.11 -19.70
N MET A 100 15.31 -2.96 -20.67
CA MET A 100 14.55 -4.09 -21.23
C MET A 100 15.28 -4.74 -22.39
N ASN A 101 15.16 -6.05 -22.47
CA ASN A 101 15.52 -6.86 -23.63
C ASN A 101 14.33 -7.72 -24.07
N GLU A 102 14.51 -8.48 -25.14
CA GLU A 102 13.50 -9.38 -25.72
C GLU A 102 12.93 -10.42 -24.74
N LYS A 103 13.61 -10.69 -23.62
CA LYS A 103 13.18 -11.64 -22.58
C LYS A 103 12.52 -10.93 -21.38
N THR A 104 12.47 -9.60 -21.38
CA THR A 104 11.95 -8.83 -20.24
C THR A 104 10.43 -8.79 -20.26
N ASP A 105 9.80 -9.25 -19.19
CA ASP A 105 8.34 -9.15 -19.03
C ASP A 105 7.93 -7.72 -18.64
N HIS A 106 7.21 -7.04 -19.54
CA HIS A 106 6.65 -5.71 -19.31
C HIS A 106 5.70 -5.64 -18.08
N LYS A 107 5.14 -6.77 -17.63
CA LYS A 107 4.30 -6.82 -16.43
C LYS A 107 5.09 -6.59 -15.13
N LEU A 108 6.41 -6.69 -15.16
CA LEU A 108 7.27 -6.35 -14.01
C LEU A 108 7.33 -4.84 -13.73
N PHE A 109 6.79 -4.02 -14.63
CA PHE A 109 6.99 -2.57 -14.63
C PHE A 109 5.69 -1.77 -14.57
N VAL A 110 4.57 -2.42 -14.26
CA VAL A 110 3.27 -1.77 -14.02
C VAL A 110 3.01 -1.57 -12.54
N CYS A 111 2.06 -0.71 -12.15
CA CYS A 111 1.79 -0.44 -10.73
C CYS A 111 1.46 -1.70 -9.90
N HIS A 112 0.97 -2.78 -10.52
CA HIS A 112 0.73 -4.05 -9.82
C HIS A 112 2.03 -4.77 -9.42
N SER A 113 3.14 -4.54 -10.12
CA SER A 113 4.42 -5.17 -9.80
C SER A 113 4.96 -4.75 -8.44
N TYR A 114 4.70 -3.51 -7.99
CA TYR A 114 5.03 -3.09 -6.62
C TYR A 114 4.38 -3.97 -5.55
N ARG A 115 3.16 -4.45 -5.79
CA ARG A 115 2.48 -5.36 -4.86
C ARG A 115 3.12 -6.75 -4.87
N HIS A 116 3.63 -7.22 -6.01
CA HIS A 116 4.41 -8.46 -6.07
C HIS A 116 5.77 -8.30 -5.39
N CYS A 117 6.46 -7.19 -5.65
CA CYS A 117 7.72 -6.82 -4.99
C CYS A 117 7.57 -6.79 -3.46
N PHE A 118 6.47 -6.22 -2.96
CA PHE A 118 6.14 -6.27 -1.53
C PHE A 118 5.98 -7.70 -1.00
N ARG A 119 5.34 -8.60 -1.77
CA ARG A 119 5.21 -10.02 -1.39
C ARG A 119 6.57 -10.72 -1.37
N ASP A 120 7.42 -10.44 -2.35
CA ASP A 120 8.76 -11.01 -2.44
C ASP A 120 9.62 -10.52 -1.27
N ALA A 121 9.56 -9.23 -0.92
CA ALA A 121 10.28 -8.68 0.24
C ALA A 121 9.83 -9.30 1.57
N LEU A 122 8.53 -9.56 1.76
CA LEU A 122 8.03 -10.31 2.93
C LEU A 122 8.59 -11.74 2.98
N ARG A 123 8.64 -12.43 1.84
CA ARG A 123 9.23 -13.77 1.74
C ARG A 123 10.73 -13.75 2.07
N ASP A 124 11.46 -12.79 1.53
CA ASP A 124 12.90 -12.67 1.71
C ASP A 124 13.25 -12.32 3.16
N ALA A 125 12.40 -11.54 3.83
CA ALA A 125 12.44 -11.28 5.27
C ALA A 125 11.93 -12.46 6.13
N ARG A 126 11.55 -13.58 5.51
CA ARG A 126 11.03 -14.80 6.17
C ARG A 126 9.81 -14.54 7.05
N ILE A 127 8.96 -13.61 6.64
CA ILE A 127 7.70 -13.32 7.32
C ILE A 127 6.73 -14.49 7.12
N ASP A 128 6.03 -14.86 8.19
CA ASP A 128 5.04 -15.94 8.19
C ASP A 128 3.94 -15.73 7.13
N GLU A 129 3.41 -16.82 6.59
CA GLU A 129 2.38 -16.78 5.54
C GLU A 129 1.09 -16.10 6.03
N GLN A 130 0.69 -16.29 7.29
CA GLN A 130 -0.52 -15.68 7.85
C GLN A 130 -0.36 -14.16 7.90
N LEU A 131 0.79 -13.66 8.36
CA LEU A 131 1.12 -12.23 8.37
C LEU A 131 1.18 -11.68 6.94
N THR A 132 1.78 -12.43 6.02
CA THR A 132 1.85 -12.05 4.60
C THR A 132 0.45 -11.89 4.00
N VAL A 133 -0.42 -12.89 4.19
CA VAL A 133 -1.81 -12.87 3.75
C VAL A 133 -2.57 -11.70 4.37
N ALA A 134 -2.41 -11.46 5.68
CA ALA A 134 -3.05 -10.37 6.41
C ALA A 134 -2.63 -8.98 5.89
N LEU A 135 -1.33 -8.75 5.69
CA LEU A 135 -0.78 -7.47 5.22
C LEU A 135 -1.16 -7.18 3.76
N GLY A 136 -1.07 -8.20 2.91
CA GLY A 136 -1.37 -8.04 1.51
C GLY A 136 -2.87 -8.01 1.20
N GLY A 137 -3.70 -8.71 1.98
CA GLY A 137 -5.06 -9.04 1.55
C GLY A 137 -5.04 -9.96 0.33
N TRP A 138 -4.17 -10.99 0.36
CA TRP A 138 -4.19 -12.09 -0.59
C TRP A 138 -5.20 -13.15 -0.14
N ALA A 139 -5.67 -14.01 -1.05
CA ALA A 139 -6.48 -15.15 -0.63
C ALA A 139 -5.55 -16.18 0.04
N SER A 140 -5.96 -16.75 1.17
CA SER A 140 -5.25 -17.89 1.76
C SER A 140 -5.37 -19.10 0.82
N ALA A 141 -4.31 -19.90 0.74
CA ALA A 141 -4.34 -21.19 0.03
C ALA A 141 -5.26 -22.20 0.74
N SER A 142 -5.42 -22.08 2.06
CA SER A 142 -6.42 -22.81 2.84
C SER A 142 -7.79 -22.13 2.69
N LYS A 143 -8.71 -22.78 1.95
CA LYS A 143 -10.13 -22.37 1.81
C LYS A 143 -10.92 -22.44 3.12
N HIS A 144 -10.33 -23.00 4.18
CA HIS A 144 -10.87 -23.03 5.52
C HIS A 144 -10.10 -21.99 6.34
N GLU A 145 -10.83 -21.11 7.04
CA GLU A 145 -10.29 -20.11 7.99
C GLU A 145 -9.86 -18.74 7.44
N VAL A 146 -10.77 -18.04 6.75
CA VAL A 146 -10.78 -16.56 6.86
C VAL A 146 -12.19 -16.09 7.25
N HIS A 147 -12.78 -16.78 8.24
CA HIS A 147 -13.76 -16.22 9.15
C HIS A 147 -13.08 -16.00 10.50
N GLN A 148 -12.15 -15.06 10.56
CA GLN A 148 -11.76 -14.43 11.83
C GLN A 148 -12.02 -12.94 11.64
N ASN A 149 -13.29 -12.52 11.67
CA ASN A 149 -14.02 -12.16 12.89
C ASN A 149 -13.14 -11.37 13.86
N TYR A 150 -13.50 -10.09 14.03
CA TYR A 150 -13.40 -9.32 15.26
C TYR A 150 -13.16 -10.23 16.49
N GLY A 151 -11.90 -10.33 16.93
CA GLY A 151 -11.52 -11.23 18.03
C GLY A 151 -10.07 -11.72 17.92
N ARG A 152 -9.11 -10.85 18.24
CA ARG A 152 -7.65 -11.12 18.31
C ARG A 152 -7.02 -11.66 17.01
N GLY A 153 -7.11 -10.87 15.93
CA GLY A 153 -6.16 -10.99 14.82
C GLY A 153 -4.72 -10.71 15.26
N HIS A 154 -3.76 -10.74 14.33
CA HIS A 154 -2.39 -10.32 14.60
C HIS A 154 -2.37 -8.91 15.21
N SER A 155 -1.64 -8.72 16.32
CA SER A 155 -1.52 -7.41 16.95
C SER A 155 -0.89 -6.41 15.96
N ALA A 156 -1.23 -5.13 16.11
CA ALA A 156 -0.60 -4.06 15.33
C ALA A 156 0.93 -4.12 15.49
N HIS A 157 1.41 -4.52 16.68
CA HIS A 157 2.83 -4.72 16.98
C HIS A 157 3.49 -5.80 16.11
N HIS A 158 2.91 -7.00 16.04
CA HIS A 158 3.46 -8.08 15.20
C HIS A 158 3.44 -7.72 13.70
N LEU A 159 2.38 -7.06 13.25
CA LEU A 159 2.30 -6.59 11.86
C LEU A 159 3.35 -5.49 11.59
N LYS A 160 3.64 -4.64 12.57
CA LYS A 160 4.62 -3.56 12.45
C LYS A 160 6.04 -4.09 12.42
N GLU A 161 6.37 -5.04 13.30
CA GLU A 161 7.64 -5.76 13.28
C GLU A 161 7.87 -6.43 11.92
N ALA A 162 6.87 -7.15 11.40
CA ALA A 162 6.97 -7.79 10.09
C ALA A 162 7.16 -6.78 8.95
N ILE A 163 6.45 -5.65 9.00
CA ILE A 163 6.61 -4.59 8.00
C ILE A 163 8.00 -4.00 8.05
N ASP A 164 8.51 -3.63 9.22
CA ASP A 164 9.80 -2.93 9.34
C ASP A 164 11.02 -3.82 9.04
N LEU A 165 10.84 -5.14 8.98
CA LEU A 165 11.88 -6.08 8.56
C LEU A 165 12.07 -6.13 7.04
N ILE A 166 11.09 -5.66 6.24
CA ILE A 166 11.23 -5.68 4.78
C ILE A 166 12.28 -4.67 4.34
N SER A 167 13.06 -5.04 3.32
CA SER A 167 14.02 -4.14 2.72
C SER A 167 14.13 -4.40 1.22
N TYR A 168 14.63 -3.41 0.49
CA TYR A 168 14.82 -3.49 -0.96
C TYR A 168 16.28 -3.13 -1.26
N PRO A 169 17.18 -4.12 -1.38
CA PRO A 169 18.58 -3.88 -1.67
C PRO A 169 18.75 -3.03 -2.94
N GLY A 170 19.53 -1.95 -2.85
CA GLY A 170 19.76 -1.01 -3.95
C GLY A 170 18.70 0.09 -4.10
N LEU A 171 17.67 0.12 -3.26
CA LEU A 171 16.72 1.24 -3.19
C LEU A 171 17.25 2.34 -2.28
N ASP A 172 17.52 3.50 -2.86
CA ASP A 172 17.89 4.73 -2.15
C ASP A 172 16.71 5.70 -2.15
N LEU A 173 16.28 6.11 -0.94
CA LEU A 173 15.18 7.04 -0.71
C LEU A 173 15.64 8.30 0.03
N ASP A 174 16.94 8.52 0.19
CA ASP A 174 17.47 9.59 1.05
C ASP A 174 17.02 10.97 0.55
N HIS A 175 16.94 11.16 -0.77
CA HIS A 175 16.42 12.37 -1.41
C HIS A 175 14.94 12.68 -1.13
N LEU A 176 14.20 11.76 -0.51
CA LEU A 176 12.79 11.92 -0.11
C LEU A 176 12.62 12.07 1.40
N LEU A 177 13.68 11.87 2.18
CA LEU A 177 13.61 12.05 3.62
C LEU A 177 13.45 13.53 3.93
N ASN A 178 12.56 13.83 4.87
CA ASN A 178 12.47 15.20 5.37
C ASN A 178 13.72 15.48 6.20
N ASP A 179 14.62 16.33 5.70
CA ASP A 179 15.72 16.93 6.46
C ASP A 179 15.15 17.92 7.50
N ARG A 180 14.43 17.41 8.51
CA ARG A 180 13.87 18.22 9.59
C ARG A 180 14.19 17.63 10.95
#